data_AF-A0A383WQE8-F1
#
_entry.id   AF-A0A383WQE8-F1
#
_cell.length_a   1.000
_cell.length_b   1.000
_cell.length_c   1.000
_cell.angle_alpha   90.00
_cell.angle_beta   90.00
_cell.angle_gamma   90.00
#
_symmetry.space_group_name_H-M   'P 1'
#
loop_
_entity.id
_entity.type
_entity.pdbx_description
1 polymer ?
#
loop_
_entity_poly.entity_id
_entity_poly.type
_entity_poly.pdbx_seq_one_letter_code
_entity_poly.pdbx_strand_id
1 'polypeptide(L)'
;MHCVRGYGHLLQLFTALAATPDSCPPKVMLHSYGGSVEEIPRFCRLKGLGDRFYFSFSHAINARTPEKLAARIAAVPDDRLLIESDQVTPLVIDGGLREICRVVAGVKGWGMAETAQRMLDNFKAFYAGQLSGHDV
;
A
#
# COMPACT_ATOMS: atom_id res chain seq x y z
N MET A 1 -6.14 -4.73 -4.03
CA MET A 1 -6.75 -4.44 -5.35
C MET A 1 -5.65 -4.31 -6.37
N HIS A 2 -5.79 -5.03 -7.49
CA HIS A 2 -4.81 -5.00 -8.59
C HIS A 2 -5.22 -3.94 -9.62
N CYS A 3 -4.27 -3.13 -10.06
CA CYS A 3 -4.49 -2.12 -11.09
C CYS A 3 -3.21 -1.90 -11.91
N VAL A 4 -3.30 -1.98 -13.23
CA VAL A 4 -2.18 -1.74 -14.15
C VAL A 4 -2.63 -0.76 -15.20
N ARG A 5 -1.91 0.37 -15.32
CA ARG A 5 -2.20 1.46 -16.28
C ARG A 5 -3.64 2.02 -16.21
N GLY A 6 -4.30 1.90 -15.07
CA GLY A 6 -5.71 2.29 -14.87
C GLY A 6 -5.98 3.14 -13.63
N TYR A 7 -4.95 3.65 -12.97
CA TYR A 7 -5.09 4.36 -11.69
C TYR A 7 -5.93 5.63 -11.78
N GLY A 8 -5.85 6.37 -12.90
CA GLY A 8 -6.72 7.51 -13.16
C GLY A 8 -8.21 7.14 -13.23
N HIS A 9 -8.56 6.07 -13.95
CA HIS A 9 -9.95 5.58 -14.00
C HIS A 9 -10.41 5.05 -12.63
N LEU A 10 -9.52 4.37 -11.92
CA LEU A 10 -9.80 3.89 -10.58
C LEU A 10 -10.08 5.03 -9.61
N LEU A 11 -9.30 6.11 -9.67
CA LEU A 11 -9.52 7.31 -8.89
C LEU A 11 -10.85 7.97 -9.24
N GLN A 12 -11.22 8.04 -10.53
CA GLN A 12 -12.54 8.55 -10.96
C GLN A 12 -13.68 7.69 -10.39
N LEU A 13 -13.55 6.36 -10.43
CA LEU A 13 -14.54 5.43 -9.85
C LEU A 13 -14.73 5.72 -8.35
N PHE A 14 -13.65 5.76 -7.58
CA PHE A 14 -13.76 6.05 -6.14
C PHE A 14 -14.23 7.47 -5.84
N THR A 15 -13.94 8.44 -6.72
CA THR A 15 -14.50 9.79 -6.60
C THR A 15 -16.01 9.77 -6.76
N ALA A 16 -16.55 9.01 -7.71
CA ALA A 16 -17.99 8.84 -7.86
C ALA A 16 -18.62 8.10 -6.67
N LEU A 17 -17.96 7.03 -6.19
CA LEU A 17 -18.42 6.26 -5.04
C LEU A 17 -18.29 7.00 -3.70
N ALA A 18 -17.52 8.09 -3.63
CA ALA A 18 -17.42 8.93 -2.44
C ALA A 18 -18.76 9.59 -2.04
N ALA A 19 -19.74 9.62 -2.95
CA ALA A 19 -21.12 10.03 -2.64
C ALA A 19 -21.87 8.99 -1.79
N THR A 20 -21.45 7.72 -1.83
CA THR A 20 -22.04 6.60 -1.07
C THR A 20 -20.92 5.77 -0.40
N PRO A 21 -20.22 6.32 0.60
CA PRO A 21 -19.01 5.69 1.17
C PRO A 21 -19.24 4.32 1.80
N ASP A 22 -20.45 4.03 2.27
CA ASP A 22 -20.81 2.75 2.88
C ASP A 22 -20.88 1.60 1.87
N SER A 23 -20.97 1.92 0.57
CA SER A 23 -20.87 0.94 -0.52
C SER A 23 -19.42 0.65 -0.92
N CYS A 24 -18.43 1.37 -0.37
CA CYS A 24 -17.01 1.09 -0.59
C CYS A 24 -16.45 0.16 0.48
N PRO A 25 -15.44 -0.67 0.14
CA PRO A 25 -14.69 -1.41 1.14
C PRO A 25 -14.18 -0.49 2.27
N PRO A 26 -14.15 -0.97 3.53
CA PRO A 26 -13.71 -0.16 4.66
C PRO A 26 -12.22 0.20 4.61
N LYS A 27 -11.41 -0.65 3.96
CA LYS A 27 -9.99 -0.42 3.69
C LYS A 27 -9.64 -0.96 2.31
N VAL A 28 -8.73 -0.28 1.60
CA VAL A 28 -8.33 -0.61 0.23
C VAL A 28 -6.81 -0.57 0.14
N MET A 29 -6.19 -1.73 -0.10
CA MET A 29 -4.77 -1.81 -0.44
C MET A 29 -4.61 -1.76 -1.95
N LEU A 30 -3.87 -0.78 -2.47
CA LEU A 30 -3.38 -0.78 -3.84
C LEU A 30 -2.10 -1.60 -3.87
N HIS A 31 -2.23 -2.84 -4.35
CA HIS A 31 -1.15 -3.82 -4.28
C HIS A 31 -0.10 -3.58 -5.38
N SER A 32 1.17 -3.84 -5.04
CA SER A 32 2.35 -3.64 -5.89
C SER A 32 2.26 -2.32 -6.66
N TYR A 33 1.96 -1.23 -5.94
CA TYR A 33 1.49 0.03 -6.52
C TYR A 33 2.43 0.54 -7.63
N GLY A 34 1.88 0.63 -8.84
CA GLY A 34 2.60 1.02 -10.05
C GLY A 34 2.17 2.38 -10.63
N GLY A 35 1.27 3.10 -9.95
CA GLY A 35 0.75 4.40 -10.40
C GLY A 35 1.77 5.53 -10.28
N SER A 36 1.33 6.77 -10.51
CA SER A 36 2.19 7.95 -10.43
C SER A 36 2.35 8.44 -8.99
N VAL A 37 3.41 9.21 -8.72
CA VAL A 37 3.61 9.80 -7.38
C VAL A 37 2.50 10.78 -7.03
N GLU A 38 1.99 11.49 -8.04
CA GLU A 38 0.94 12.51 -7.94
C GLU A 38 -0.44 11.92 -7.65
N GLU A 39 -0.66 10.65 -7.98
CA GLU A 39 -1.93 9.95 -7.71
C GLU A 39 -2.07 9.56 -6.23
N ILE A 40 -0.97 9.23 -5.53
CA ILE A 40 -0.96 8.87 -4.10
C ILE A 40 -1.71 9.90 -3.24
N PRO A 41 -1.33 11.19 -3.24
CA PRO A 41 -2.03 12.19 -2.44
C PRO A 41 -3.46 12.45 -2.93
N ARG A 42 -3.80 12.14 -4.19
CA ARG A 42 -5.17 12.27 -4.69
C ARG A 42 -6.09 11.21 -4.09
N PHE A 43 -5.64 9.96 -4.01
CA PHE A 43 -6.35 8.90 -3.29
C PHE A 43 -6.53 9.25 -1.82
N CYS A 44 -5.45 9.65 -1.13
CA CYS A 44 -5.49 9.99 0.30
C CYS A 44 -6.40 11.18 0.64
N ARG A 45 -6.73 12.04 -0.33
CA ARG A 45 -7.59 13.23 -0.14
C ARG A 45 -9.03 13.03 -0.59
N LEU A 46 -9.42 11.83 -1.05
CA LEU A 46 -10.80 11.55 -1.42
C LEU A 46 -11.73 11.76 -0.22
N LYS A 47 -12.71 12.64 -0.36
CA LYS A 47 -13.66 12.97 0.72
C LYS A 47 -14.39 11.70 1.17
N GLY A 48 -14.35 11.40 2.47
CA GLY A 48 -15.03 10.23 3.06
C GLY A 48 -14.39 8.87 2.80
N LEU A 49 -13.34 8.79 1.98
CA LEU A 49 -12.66 7.54 1.61
C LEU A 49 -11.13 7.58 1.76
N GLY A 50 -10.51 8.75 1.87
CA GLY A 50 -9.07 8.91 1.76
C GLY A 50 -8.25 8.13 2.78
N ASP A 51 -8.76 8.03 4.02
CA ASP A 51 -8.17 7.27 5.12
C ASP A 51 -8.23 5.73 4.92
N ARG A 52 -9.00 5.29 3.93
CA ARG A 52 -9.17 3.87 3.58
C ARG A 52 -8.05 3.35 2.69
N PHE A 53 -7.29 4.23 2.00
CA PHE A 53 -6.29 3.81 1.03
C PHE A 53 -4.92 3.53 1.67
N TYR A 54 -4.38 2.36 1.35
CA TYR A 54 -3.03 1.92 1.68
C TYR A 54 -2.31 1.53 0.39
N PHE A 55 -1.00 1.64 0.41
CA PHE A 55 -0.15 1.37 -0.75
C PHE A 55 0.89 0.35 -0.33
N SER A 56 0.88 -0.82 -0.97
CA SER A 56 1.93 -1.82 -0.77
C SER A 56 2.89 -1.83 -1.95
N PHE A 57 4.13 -2.20 -1.63
CA PHE A 57 5.18 -2.40 -2.61
C PHE A 57 5.80 -3.77 -2.38
N SER A 58 6.34 -4.34 -3.46
CA SER A 58 7.12 -5.57 -3.45
C SER A 58 8.45 -5.37 -4.16
N HIS A 59 9.48 -6.06 -3.69
CA HIS A 59 10.75 -6.08 -4.39
C HIS A 59 10.62 -6.74 -5.77
N ALA A 60 9.81 -7.82 -5.87
CA ALA A 60 9.64 -8.60 -7.10
C ALA A 60 9.09 -7.77 -8.28
N ILE A 61 8.16 -6.85 -8.01
CA ILE A 61 7.52 -6.03 -9.04
C ILE A 61 8.15 -4.64 -9.13
N ASN A 62 8.31 -3.94 -8.01
CA ASN A 62 8.60 -2.51 -8.05
C ASN A 62 10.11 -2.19 -8.18
N ALA A 63 11.00 -3.10 -7.79
CA ALA A 63 12.45 -2.84 -7.80
C ALA A 63 13.05 -2.71 -9.21
N ARG A 64 12.29 -3.05 -10.26
CA ARG A 64 12.69 -2.84 -11.67
C ARG A 64 12.90 -1.37 -12.03
N THR A 65 12.33 -0.45 -11.24
CA THR A 65 12.50 1.00 -11.39
C THR A 65 12.79 1.63 -10.02
N PRO A 66 14.03 1.53 -9.51
CA PRO A 66 14.35 1.89 -8.12
C PRO A 66 14.07 3.36 -7.79
N GLU A 67 14.40 4.29 -8.70
CA GLU A 67 14.11 5.71 -8.54
C GLU A 67 12.61 6.00 -8.38
N LYS A 68 11.77 5.35 -9.21
CA LYS A 68 10.31 5.49 -9.13
C LYS A 68 9.75 4.84 -7.87
N LEU A 69 10.32 3.71 -7.45
CA LEU A 69 9.95 3.05 -6.20
C LEU A 69 10.25 3.96 -5.00
N ALA A 70 11.45 4.53 -4.94
CA ALA A 70 11.84 5.44 -3.88
C ALA A 70 10.93 6.69 -3.83
N ALA A 71 10.68 7.33 -4.97
CA ALA A 71 9.81 8.50 -5.04
C ALA A 71 8.36 8.18 -4.59
N ARG A 72 7.83 7.00 -4.95
CA ARG A 72 6.50 6.56 -4.49
C ARG A 72 6.49 6.30 -2.99
N ILE A 73 7.45 5.52 -2.46
CA ILE A 73 7.55 5.25 -1.02
C ILE A 73 7.62 6.57 -0.22
N ALA A 74 8.44 7.52 -0.68
CA ALA A 74 8.57 8.83 -0.03
C ALA A 74 7.23 9.58 0.04
N ALA A 75 6.41 9.50 -1.02
CA ALA A 75 5.14 10.20 -1.11
C ALA A 75 3.97 9.53 -0.36
N VAL A 76 4.06 8.24 -0.03
CA VAL A 76 3.03 7.57 0.78
C VAL A 76 3.13 8.06 2.24
N PRO A 77 2.02 8.50 2.87
CA PRO A 77 1.99 8.77 4.30
C PRO A 77 2.43 7.56 5.11
N ASP A 78 3.23 7.78 6.15
CA ASP A 78 3.93 6.71 6.86
C ASP A 78 2.98 5.64 7.43
N ASP A 79 1.77 6.03 7.84
CA ASP A 79 0.75 5.17 8.42
C ASP A 79 -0.15 4.47 7.38
N ARG A 80 0.03 4.78 6.09
CA ARG A 80 -0.66 4.16 4.94
C ARG A 80 0.25 3.24 4.12
N LEU A 81 1.53 3.15 4.48
CA LEU A 81 2.53 2.35 3.77
C LEU A 81 2.48 0.88 4.21
N LEU A 82 2.46 -0.03 3.25
CA LEU A 82 2.52 -1.48 3.46
C LEU A 82 3.66 -2.09 2.63
N ILE A 83 4.02 -3.33 2.95
CA ILE A 83 4.95 -4.14 2.15
C ILE A 83 4.34 -5.51 1.88
N GLU A 84 4.74 -6.11 0.76
CA GLU A 84 4.37 -7.49 0.39
C GLU A 84 5.52 -8.15 -0.38
N SER A 85 5.51 -9.48 -0.50
CA SER A 85 6.54 -10.21 -1.26
C SER A 85 6.24 -10.23 -2.77
N ASP A 86 4.97 -10.42 -3.12
CA ASP A 86 4.47 -10.67 -4.48
C ASP A 86 5.24 -11.76 -5.23
N GLN A 87 5.51 -12.85 -4.51
CA GLN A 87 6.30 -13.99 -5.00
C GLN A 87 5.39 -15.14 -5.40
N VAL A 88 5.73 -15.81 -6.49
CA VAL A 88 5.01 -16.99 -7.00
C VAL A 88 5.33 -18.28 -6.26
N THR A 89 6.37 -18.27 -5.41
CA THR A 89 6.82 -19.45 -4.64
C THR A 89 7.10 -19.08 -3.19
N PRO A 90 6.71 -19.94 -2.22
CA PRO A 90 6.90 -19.67 -0.80
C PRO A 90 8.38 -19.58 -0.40
N LEU A 91 9.28 -20.23 -1.16
CA LEU A 91 10.71 -20.30 -0.84
C LEU A 91 11.42 -18.94 -0.78
N VAL A 92 10.84 -17.92 -1.42
CA VAL A 92 11.47 -16.58 -1.55
C VAL A 92 10.64 -15.47 -0.92
N ILE A 93 9.53 -15.80 -0.22
CA ILE A 93 8.66 -14.82 0.43
C ILE A 93 9.44 -13.98 1.44
N ASP A 94 10.14 -14.65 2.37
CA ASP A 94 10.88 -13.98 3.44
C ASP A 94 12.00 -13.10 2.89
N GLY A 95 12.71 -13.58 1.87
CA GLY A 95 13.72 -12.81 1.16
C GLY A 95 13.11 -11.55 0.53
N GLY A 96 12.00 -11.70 -0.19
CA GLY A 96 11.29 -10.58 -0.82
C GLY A 96 10.82 -9.53 0.18
N LEU A 97 10.24 -9.96 1.31
CA LEU A 97 9.81 -9.06 2.40
C LEU A 97 10.99 -8.32 3.03
N ARG A 98 12.11 -9.01 3.26
CA ARG A 98 13.31 -8.41 3.84
C ARG A 98 13.93 -7.38 2.91
N GLU A 99 13.95 -7.66 1.61
CA GLU A 99 14.45 -6.72 0.58
C GLU A 99 13.59 -5.46 0.51
N ILE A 100 12.26 -5.58 0.37
CA ILE A 100 11.41 -4.39 0.28
C ILE A 100 11.39 -3.60 1.59
N CYS A 101 11.46 -4.27 2.74
CA CYS A 101 11.62 -3.61 4.04
C CYS A 101 12.90 -2.78 4.09
N ARG A 102 14.02 -3.29 3.55
CA ARG A 102 15.28 -2.53 3.45
C ARG A 102 15.16 -1.31 2.56
N VAL A 103 14.46 -1.42 1.44
CA VAL A 103 14.22 -0.26 0.55
C VAL A 103 13.41 0.80 1.28
N VAL A 104 12.31 0.42 1.96
CA VAL A 104 11.50 1.36 2.74
C VAL A 104 12.34 2.04 3.83
N ALA A 105 13.12 1.26 4.58
CA ALA A 105 14.01 1.79 5.63
C ALA A 105 14.97 2.85 5.07
N GLY A 106 15.61 2.57 3.94
CA GLY A 106 16.53 3.52 3.28
C GLY A 106 15.84 4.79 2.79
N VAL A 107 14.64 4.68 2.19
CA VAL A 107 13.91 5.84 1.67
C VAL A 107 13.36 6.72 2.79
N LYS A 108 12.88 6.12 3.88
CA LYS A 108 12.29 6.84 5.01
C LYS A 108 13.30 7.27 6.07
N GLY A 109 14.55 6.80 5.97
CA GLY A 109 15.61 7.08 6.96
C GLY A 109 15.39 6.36 8.30
N TRP A 110 14.65 5.25 8.29
CA TRP A 110 14.34 4.46 9.48
C TRP A 110 15.33 3.31 9.68
N GLY A 111 15.41 2.81 10.92
CA GLY A 111 16.09 1.55 11.20
C GLY A 111 15.31 0.34 10.64
N MET A 112 16.00 -0.78 10.39
CA MET A 112 15.33 -2.00 9.89
C MET A 112 14.27 -2.54 10.85
N ALA A 113 14.57 -2.61 12.15
CA ALA A 113 13.63 -3.10 13.16
C ALA A 113 12.43 -2.14 13.32
N GLU A 114 12.69 -0.83 13.32
CA GLU A 114 11.65 0.19 13.33
C GLU A 114 10.74 0.07 12.10
N THR A 115 11.32 -0.08 10.90
CA THR A 115 10.57 -0.23 9.66
C THR A 115 9.67 -1.46 9.72
N ALA A 116 10.21 -2.61 10.14
CA ALA A 116 9.43 -3.84 10.29
C ALA A 116 8.26 -3.66 11.27
N GLN A 117 8.50 -2.99 12.40
CA GLN A 117 7.46 -2.71 13.40
C GLN A 117 6.37 -1.78 12.83
N ARG A 118 6.76 -0.69 12.15
CA ARG A 118 5.81 0.21 11.47
C ARG A 118 4.97 -0.52 10.42
N MET A 119 5.59 -1.39 9.62
CA MET A 119 4.86 -2.18 8.62
C MET A 119 3.86 -3.14 9.26
N LEU A 120 4.21 -3.75 10.39
CA LEU A 120 3.29 -4.59 11.16
C LEU A 120 2.13 -3.78 11.73
N ASP A 121 2.39 -2.59 12.29
CA ASP A 121 1.36 -1.74 12.88
C ASP A 121 0.41 -1.19 11.81
N ASN A 122 0.95 -0.78 10.66
CA ASN A 122 0.16 -0.39 9.50
C ASN A 122 -0.69 -1.55 8.96
N PHE A 123 -0.13 -2.77 8.89
CA PHE A 123 -0.87 -3.96 8.49
C PHE A 123 -2.01 -4.26 9.48
N LYS A 124 -1.76 -4.19 10.78
CA LYS A 124 -2.81 -4.33 11.80
C LYS A 124 -3.91 -3.29 11.64
N ALA A 125 -3.55 -2.02 11.38
CA ALA A 125 -4.53 -0.95 11.14
C ALA A 125 -5.31 -1.12 9.83
N PHE A 126 -4.69 -1.68 8.79
CA PHE A 126 -5.35 -2.07 7.55
C PHE A 126 -6.32 -3.23 7.76
N TYR A 127 -5.92 -4.22 8.55
CA TYR A 127 -6.69 -5.43 8.79
C TYR A 127 -7.77 -5.28 9.87
N ALA A 128 -7.60 -4.34 10.80
CA ALA A 128 -8.54 -4.08 11.87
C ALA A 128 -9.95 -3.77 11.32
N GLY A 129 -10.95 -4.46 11.86
CA GLY A 129 -12.34 -4.32 11.42
C GLY A 129 -12.66 -4.98 10.06
N GLN A 130 -11.70 -5.64 9.40
CA GLN A 130 -11.98 -6.45 8.19
C GLN A 130 -12.57 -7.83 8.53
N LEU A 131 -12.43 -8.30 9.78
CA LEU A 131 -12.93 -9.59 10.26
C LEU A 131 -14.13 -9.48 11.22
N SER A 132 -14.99 -8.48 11.08
CA SER A 132 -16.30 -8.53 11.75
C SER A 132 -17.19 -9.55 11.02
N GLY A 133 -17.01 -10.83 11.31
CA GLY A 133 -17.74 -11.91 10.67
C GLY A 133 -17.54 -13.33 11.22
N HIS A 134 -16.46 -13.66 11.94
CA HIS A 134 -16.35 -14.95 12.63
C HIS A 134 -15.43 -14.83 13.84
N ASP A 135 -15.98 -15.10 15.03
CA ASP A 135 -15.20 -15.49 16.20
C ASP A 135 -14.29 -16.67 15.84
N VAL A 136 -13.02 -16.59 16.19
CA VAL A 136 -12.10 -17.73 16.28
C VAL A 136 -11.76 -17.95 17.74
#